data_AF-A0A0C9UHT4-F1
#
_entry.id   AF-A0A0C9UHT4-F1
#
_cell.length_a   1.000
_cell.length_b   1.000
_cell.length_c   1.000
_cell.angle_alpha   90.00
_cell.angle_beta   90.00
_cell.angle_gamma   90.00
#
_symmetry.space_group_name_H-M   'P 1'
#
loop_
_entity.id
_entity.type
_entity.pdbx_description
1 polymer ?
#
loop_
_entity_poly.entity_id
_entity_poly.type
_entity_poly.pdbx_seq_one_letter_code
_entity_poly.pdbx_strand_id
1 'polypeptide(L)'
;MFQPHAFCDVLHDIATGTTPIVCVGISIVLGCEHIKRFVASSTSVRAFVMTTRTRHTASTGSKGKLIIGNALDLPMSREWETYSKWAKEYGTYDHKGSELVYLKVFGQGILFVNSRRLSYEVFDKRATNYSDRPTSTMLNELFGMEHWALVFFQYTDKFIHYRRQLSEWFGPKTCEAYKPAQLQCACTLLYNIFCDPKEYSTLFKHFAGSVIMQITYGICPKSKEDPYLEVAERLVLAIIEACVPGAFLVEVLPILRYVPAWVPCTRFQRKARVWRQYANDVLEVPYCTIKDAMVTGTAEQFYVRSSLENAILVKGSLNTQDEETIKQTAAILYLAGTDTVAGALKILLLAMALNPDVQRKAQQELDAVLGGSRRPEFDDRSQLPYIAALCKETIRWHPVSPVAFPHATAKDDVFDGYFIPKGTLVFGNAW
;
A
#
# COMPACT_ATOMS: atom_id res chain seq x y z
N MET A 1 1.82 26.82 22.76
CA MET A 1 1.83 25.99 23.99
C MET A 1 0.78 24.91 23.75
N PHE A 2 1.18 23.74 23.23
CA PHE A 2 0.25 22.66 22.84
C PHE A 2 -0.24 21.93 24.09
N GLN A 3 -1.55 21.68 24.20
CA GLN A 3 -2.16 21.05 25.37
C GLN A 3 -1.88 19.54 25.45
N PRO A 4 -1.68 18.96 26.65
CA PRO A 4 -1.32 17.55 26.84
C PRO A 4 -2.39 16.53 26.40
N HIS A 5 -3.65 16.92 26.24
CA HIS A 5 -4.72 15.96 25.95
C HIS A 5 -4.73 15.45 24.50
N ALA A 6 -4.36 16.29 23.52
CA ALA A 6 -4.24 15.86 22.12
C ALA A 6 -3.06 14.87 21.91
N PHE A 7 -2.12 14.80 22.86
CA PHE A 7 -0.93 13.96 22.81
C PHE A 7 -1.24 12.48 23.12
N CYS A 8 -2.19 12.21 24.01
CA CYS A 8 -2.62 10.83 24.32
C CYS A 8 -3.31 10.17 23.12
N ASP A 9 -4.08 10.93 22.34
CA ASP A 9 -4.83 10.40 21.21
C ASP A 9 -3.92 10.03 20.02
N VAL A 10 -2.87 10.82 19.75
CA VAL A 10 -1.83 10.52 18.74
C VAL A 10 -1.11 9.21 19.06
N LEU A 11 -0.72 9.04 20.33
CA LEU A 11 -0.04 7.83 20.79
C LEU A 11 -0.97 6.62 20.76
N HIS A 12 -2.24 6.80 21.13
CA HIS A 12 -3.24 5.74 21.07
C HIS A 12 -3.47 5.28 19.62
N ASP A 13 -3.77 6.18 18.68
CA ASP A 13 -4.09 5.82 17.28
C ASP A 13 -2.94 5.16 16.51
N ILE A 14 -1.69 5.51 16.84
CA ILE A 14 -0.50 4.90 16.26
C ILE A 14 -0.17 3.57 16.97
N ALA A 15 -0.34 3.48 18.30
CA ALA A 15 -0.10 2.25 19.05
C ALA A 15 -1.17 1.17 18.82
N THR A 16 -2.42 1.56 18.53
CA THR A 16 -3.52 0.62 18.25
C THR A 16 -3.63 0.21 16.78
N GLY A 17 -2.80 0.77 15.89
CA GLY A 17 -2.85 0.44 14.47
C GLY A 17 -4.18 0.77 13.79
N THR A 18 -4.97 1.69 14.36
CA THR A 18 -6.32 2.07 13.90
C THR A 18 -6.29 2.98 12.66
N THR A 19 -5.10 3.25 12.12
CA THR A 19 -4.93 3.96 10.85
C THR A 19 -4.92 2.97 9.67
N PRO A 20 -5.78 3.15 8.64
CA PRO A 20 -5.94 2.18 7.54
C PRO A 20 -4.65 1.82 6.79
N ILE A 21 -3.65 2.69 6.88
CA ILE A 21 -2.32 2.58 6.27
C ILE A 21 -1.52 1.38 6.79
N VAL A 22 -1.69 1.04 8.07
CA VAL A 22 -0.97 -0.08 8.71
C VAL A 22 -1.61 -1.42 8.30
N CYS A 23 -2.79 -1.39 7.66
CA CYS A 23 -3.62 -2.57 7.59
C CYS A 23 -3.27 -3.58 6.50
N VAL A 24 -2.44 -3.25 5.50
CA VAL A 24 -2.04 -4.27 4.49
C VAL A 24 -1.20 -5.39 5.12
N GLY A 25 -0.41 -5.08 6.15
CA GLY A 25 0.31 -6.05 6.97
C GLY A 25 -0.56 -6.69 8.07
N ILE A 26 -1.44 -5.89 8.69
CA ILE A 26 -2.41 -6.37 9.70
C ILE A 26 -3.46 -7.30 9.07
N SER A 27 -3.71 -7.27 7.77
CA SER A 27 -4.69 -8.21 7.20
C SER A 27 -4.23 -9.67 7.38
N ILE A 28 -2.92 -9.96 7.38
CA ILE A 28 -2.39 -11.30 7.73
C ILE A 28 -2.83 -11.78 9.12
N VAL A 29 -3.04 -10.83 10.02
CA VAL A 29 -3.32 -11.04 11.44
C VAL A 29 -4.74 -11.54 11.70
N LEU A 30 -5.77 -10.91 11.13
CA LEU A 30 -7.16 -11.17 11.57
C LEU A 30 -7.72 -12.53 11.14
N GLY A 31 -7.17 -13.12 10.09
CA GLY A 31 -7.61 -14.43 9.59
C GLY A 31 -7.16 -15.60 10.46
N CYS A 32 -6.10 -15.42 11.23
CA CYS A 32 -5.60 -16.42 12.17
C CYS A 32 -6.54 -16.65 13.37
N GLU A 33 -7.43 -15.71 13.73
CA GLU A 33 -8.47 -15.91 14.77
C GLU A 33 -9.49 -16.96 14.34
N HIS A 34 -9.98 -16.87 13.10
CA HIS A 34 -10.93 -17.85 12.54
C HIS A 34 -10.28 -19.23 12.35
N ILE A 35 -9.01 -19.27 11.96
CA ILE A 35 -8.24 -20.51 11.84
C ILE A 35 -7.96 -21.13 13.21
N LYS A 36 -7.58 -20.35 14.24
CA LYS A 36 -7.37 -20.86 15.61
C LYS A 36 -8.66 -21.42 16.20
N ARG A 37 -9.80 -20.77 15.99
CA ARG A 37 -11.13 -21.26 16.42
C ARG A 37 -11.57 -22.52 15.64
N PHE A 38 -11.30 -22.59 14.35
CA PHE A 38 -11.64 -23.75 13.50
C PHE A 38 -10.76 -24.98 13.78
N VAL A 39 -9.47 -24.77 14.05
CA VAL A 39 -8.52 -25.84 14.43
C VAL A 39 -8.78 -26.35 15.85
N ALA A 40 -9.22 -25.48 16.77
CA ALA A 40 -9.66 -25.91 18.11
C ALA A 40 -10.91 -26.81 18.08
N SER A 41 -11.72 -26.76 17.02
CA SER A 41 -12.94 -27.56 16.88
C SER A 41 -12.79 -28.83 16.03
N SER A 42 -11.62 -29.11 15.44
CA SER A 42 -11.45 -30.20 14.47
C SER A 42 -10.28 -31.14 14.78
N THR A 43 -10.37 -31.86 15.90
CA THR A 43 -9.58 -33.08 16.12
C THR A 43 -10.20 -34.26 15.38
N SER A 44 -9.52 -34.76 14.33
CA SER A 44 -9.41 -36.18 13.89
C SER A 44 -9.46 -36.35 12.37
N VAL A 45 -8.32 -36.23 11.67
CA VAL A 45 -8.15 -36.85 10.36
C VAL A 45 -6.73 -37.45 10.28
N ARG A 46 -6.65 -38.79 10.24
CA ARG A 46 -5.42 -39.53 9.93
C ARG A 46 -5.27 -39.60 8.42
N ALA A 47 -4.19 -39.06 7.86
CA ALA A 47 -3.83 -39.20 6.45
C ALA A 47 -2.52 -39.98 6.31
N PHE A 48 -2.54 -40.94 5.38
CA PHE A 48 -1.45 -41.87 5.03
C PHE A 48 -0.42 -41.14 4.14
N VAL A 49 0.88 -41.26 4.43
CA VAL A 49 1.95 -40.54 3.72
C VAL A 49 2.69 -41.50 2.77
N MET A 50 2.68 -41.20 1.47
CA MET A 50 3.72 -41.64 0.54
C MET A 50 4.82 -40.57 0.51
N THR A 51 6.02 -40.92 0.97
CA THR A 51 7.21 -40.09 0.90
C THR A 51 7.83 -40.14 -0.50
N THR A 52 7.75 -39.03 -1.24
CA THR A 52 8.60 -38.78 -2.40
C THR A 52 9.82 -37.93 -2.01
N ARG A 53 10.99 -38.30 -2.53
CA ARG A 53 12.32 -37.70 -2.28
C ARG A 53 12.30 -36.17 -2.41
N THR A 54 12.74 -35.50 -1.35
CA THR A 54 12.93 -34.05 -1.25
C THR A 54 14.14 -33.61 -2.08
N ARG A 55 13.92 -32.77 -3.11
CA ARG A 55 14.89 -31.72 -3.46
C ARG A 55 14.98 -30.79 -2.25
N HIS A 56 16.14 -30.22 -1.95
CA HIS A 56 16.33 -29.27 -0.84
C HIS A 56 15.45 -28.02 -1.03
N THR A 57 14.18 -28.12 -0.66
CA THR A 57 13.25 -27.00 -0.56
C THR A 57 13.69 -26.13 0.60
N ALA A 58 13.71 -24.82 0.41
CA ALA A 58 14.00 -23.85 1.47
C ALA A 58 13.17 -24.19 2.72
N SER A 59 13.78 -24.71 3.77
CA SER A 59 13.17 -24.76 5.10
C SER A 59 14.12 -24.10 6.08
N THR A 60 14.31 -22.80 5.87
CA THR A 60 15.12 -21.93 6.72
C THR A 60 14.25 -21.25 7.79
N GLY A 61 13.20 -21.92 8.26
CA GLY A 61 12.24 -21.42 9.25
C GLY A 61 11.76 -22.54 10.17
N SER A 62 10.83 -22.23 11.08
CA SER A 62 10.25 -23.25 11.98
C SER A 62 9.67 -24.43 11.20
N LYS A 63 9.76 -25.63 11.76
CA LYS A 63 9.17 -26.83 11.14
C LYS A 63 7.64 -26.71 11.13
N GLY A 64 7.06 -26.57 9.94
CA GLY A 64 5.61 -26.49 9.75
C GLY A 64 4.88 -27.79 10.10
N LYS A 65 3.64 -27.66 10.57
CA LYS A 65 2.71 -28.78 10.81
C LYS A 65 2.18 -29.35 9.49
N LEU A 66 1.76 -30.61 9.49
CA LEU A 66 1.43 -31.36 8.26
C LEU A 66 0.41 -30.68 7.33
N ILE A 67 -0.70 -30.16 7.87
CA ILE A 67 -1.79 -29.57 7.07
C ILE A 67 -1.68 -28.06 6.99
N ILE A 68 -1.52 -27.41 8.14
CA ILE A 68 -1.55 -25.95 8.25
C ILE A 68 -0.18 -25.29 8.03
N GLY A 69 0.90 -26.08 7.97
CA GLY A 69 2.25 -25.56 7.91
C GLY A 69 2.58 -24.69 9.12
N ASN A 70 3.07 -23.49 8.86
CA ASN A 70 3.46 -22.47 9.84
C ASN A 70 2.33 -21.46 10.12
N ALA A 71 1.08 -21.74 9.77
CA ALA A 71 -0.03 -20.80 9.96
C ALA A 71 -0.16 -20.29 11.41
N LEU A 72 0.12 -21.14 12.41
CA LEU A 72 0.06 -20.77 13.82
C LEU A 72 1.30 -20.02 14.31
N ASP A 73 2.39 -20.06 13.54
CA ASP A 73 3.63 -19.36 13.85
C ASP A 73 3.57 -17.90 13.36
N LEU A 74 2.65 -17.57 12.44
CA LEU A 74 2.52 -16.20 11.93
C LEU A 74 2.13 -15.21 13.05
N PRO A 75 2.82 -14.06 13.13
CA PRO A 75 2.55 -13.05 14.13
C PRO A 75 1.17 -12.40 13.93
N MET A 76 0.57 -11.98 15.04
CA MET A 76 -0.73 -11.31 15.09
C MET A 76 -0.60 -9.78 15.26
N SER A 77 0.60 -9.25 15.37
CA SER A 77 0.81 -7.80 15.47
C SER A 77 2.30 -7.55 15.25
N ARG A 78 2.64 -6.38 14.71
CA ARG A 78 4.03 -5.97 14.49
C ARG A 78 4.82 -7.06 13.78
N GLU A 79 4.25 -7.57 12.69
CA GLU A 79 4.78 -8.72 11.97
C GLU A 79 6.21 -8.51 11.47
N TRP A 80 6.55 -7.28 11.08
CA TRP A 80 7.90 -6.86 10.70
C TRP A 80 8.96 -7.14 11.77
N GLU A 81 8.63 -7.00 13.06
CA GLU A 81 9.56 -7.31 14.16
C GLU A 81 9.77 -8.80 14.30
N THR A 82 8.71 -9.58 14.12
CA THR A 82 8.81 -11.04 14.15
C THR A 82 9.63 -11.56 12.96
N TYR A 83 9.43 -11.00 11.77
CA TYR A 83 10.22 -11.35 10.59
C TYR A 83 11.70 -10.99 10.77
N SER A 84 11.99 -9.82 11.35
CA SER A 84 13.35 -9.42 11.71
C SER A 84 13.99 -10.34 12.75
N LYS A 85 13.21 -10.76 13.76
CA LYS A 85 13.66 -11.74 14.76
C LYS A 85 13.96 -13.10 14.12
N TRP A 86 13.07 -13.61 13.28
CA TRP A 86 13.28 -14.85 12.54
C TRP A 86 14.49 -14.81 11.62
N ALA A 87 14.77 -13.66 10.99
CA ALA A 87 15.96 -13.50 10.18
C ALA A 87 17.25 -13.68 11.00
N LYS A 88 17.27 -13.23 12.27
CA LYS A 88 18.39 -13.44 13.19
C LYS A 88 18.47 -14.87 13.71
N GLU A 89 17.33 -15.45 14.07
CA GLU A 89 17.24 -16.80 14.66
C GLU A 89 17.53 -17.91 13.63
N TYR A 90 16.89 -17.85 12.46
CA TYR A 90 17.03 -18.88 11.45
C TYR A 90 18.15 -18.61 10.45
N GLY A 91 18.52 -17.33 10.25
CA GLY A 91 19.63 -17.00 9.36
C GLY A 91 21.01 -17.43 9.87
N THR A 92 21.10 -17.80 11.14
CA THR A 92 22.33 -18.30 11.78
C THR A 92 22.40 -19.84 11.86
N TYR A 93 21.29 -20.55 11.65
CA TYR A 93 21.17 -21.96 12.04
C TYR A 93 21.76 -22.97 11.03
N ASP A 94 21.94 -22.61 9.76
CA ASP A 94 22.35 -23.56 8.69
C ASP A 94 23.85 -23.50 8.32
N HIS A 95 24.71 -22.91 9.19
CA HIS A 95 26.16 -22.77 8.99
C HIS A 95 26.63 -22.16 7.64
N LYS A 96 25.70 -21.66 6.82
CA LYS A 96 25.93 -20.99 5.53
C LYS A 96 25.51 -19.50 5.53
N GLY A 97 24.99 -18.99 6.64
CA GLY A 97 24.67 -17.56 6.80
C GLY A 97 23.56 -17.03 5.89
N SER A 98 22.57 -17.86 5.53
CA SER A 98 21.50 -17.44 4.63
C SER A 98 20.48 -16.57 5.38
N GLU A 99 20.44 -15.28 5.06
CA GLU A 99 19.48 -14.29 5.62
C GLU A 99 18.00 -14.55 5.22
N LEU A 100 17.72 -15.68 4.56
CA LEU A 100 16.45 -16.05 3.97
C LEU A 100 15.56 -16.70 5.00
N VAL A 101 14.35 -16.19 5.18
CA VAL A 101 13.32 -16.83 6.02
C VAL A 101 12.21 -17.31 5.11
N TYR A 102 12.05 -18.63 5.00
CA TYR A 102 10.99 -19.26 4.21
C TYR A 102 10.05 -20.08 5.10
N LEU A 103 8.76 -19.85 4.96
CA LEU A 103 7.69 -20.58 5.64
C LEU A 103 6.68 -21.13 4.64
N LYS A 104 5.91 -22.14 5.08
CA LYS A 104 4.82 -22.71 4.28
C LYS A 104 3.53 -22.61 5.06
N VAL A 105 2.48 -22.03 4.48
CA VAL A 105 1.18 -21.82 5.13
C VAL A 105 0.10 -22.39 4.22
N PHE A 106 -0.63 -23.40 4.66
CA PHE A 106 -1.63 -24.12 3.85
C PHE A 106 -1.15 -24.53 2.44
N GLY A 107 0.12 -24.91 2.31
CA GLY A 107 0.69 -25.25 1.01
C GLY A 107 1.36 -24.09 0.26
N GLN A 108 1.00 -22.85 0.58
CA GLN A 108 1.56 -21.63 0.00
C GLN A 108 2.95 -21.33 0.58
N GLY A 109 3.94 -21.17 -0.28
CA GLY A 109 5.28 -20.71 0.12
C GLY A 109 5.30 -19.21 0.38
N ILE A 110 5.96 -18.80 1.46
CA ILE A 110 6.15 -17.40 1.85
C ILE A 110 7.64 -17.17 2.15
N LEU A 111 8.24 -16.19 1.48
CA LEU A 111 9.61 -15.76 1.65
C LEU A 111 9.66 -14.34 2.21
N PHE A 112 10.42 -14.14 3.30
CA PHE A 112 10.65 -12.83 3.88
C PHE A 112 12.06 -12.33 3.58
N VAL A 113 12.14 -11.14 3.00
CA VAL A 113 13.37 -10.44 2.61
C VAL A 113 13.69 -9.41 3.69
N ASN A 114 14.67 -9.70 4.54
CA ASN A 114 14.99 -8.91 5.75
C ASN A 114 16.35 -8.20 5.71
N SER A 115 17.09 -8.28 4.59
CA SER A 115 18.39 -7.62 4.45
C SER A 115 18.43 -6.76 3.21
N ARG A 116 19.24 -5.68 3.27
CA ARG A 116 19.49 -4.80 2.10
C ARG A 116 20.07 -5.59 0.93
N ARG A 117 20.95 -6.55 1.20
CA ARG A 117 21.55 -7.43 0.19
C ARG A 117 20.46 -8.25 -0.50
N LEU A 118 19.63 -8.95 0.27
CA LEU A 118 18.53 -9.75 -0.28
C LEU A 118 17.54 -8.89 -1.06
N SER A 119 17.19 -7.71 -0.55
CA SER A 119 16.31 -6.77 -1.24
C SER A 119 16.86 -6.40 -2.63
N TYR A 120 18.14 -6.07 -2.72
CA TYR A 120 18.79 -5.77 -3.99
C TYR A 120 18.88 -6.99 -4.93
N GLU A 121 19.25 -8.17 -4.41
CA GLU A 121 19.34 -9.39 -5.23
C GLU A 121 17.98 -9.86 -5.76
N VAL A 122 16.94 -9.78 -4.93
CA VAL A 122 15.59 -10.28 -5.26
C VAL A 122 14.80 -9.26 -6.08
N PHE A 123 14.70 -8.02 -5.60
CA PHE A 123 13.81 -7.02 -6.20
C PHE A 123 14.45 -6.20 -7.32
N ASP A 124 15.78 -6.10 -7.39
CA ASP A 124 16.45 -5.35 -8.46
C ASP A 124 17.06 -6.30 -9.50
N LYS A 125 18.07 -7.09 -9.11
CA LYS A 125 18.78 -8.00 -10.05
C LYS A 125 17.87 -9.07 -10.67
N ARG A 126 16.87 -9.53 -9.92
CA ARG A 126 15.94 -10.59 -10.34
C ARG A 126 14.51 -10.07 -10.54
N ALA A 127 14.34 -8.75 -10.74
CA ALA A 127 13.05 -8.08 -10.84
C ALA A 127 12.05 -8.82 -11.76
N THR A 128 12.47 -9.30 -12.93
CA THR A 128 11.59 -10.01 -13.88
C THR A 128 10.92 -11.25 -13.29
N ASN A 129 11.56 -11.97 -12.36
CA ASN A 129 10.98 -13.14 -11.72
C ASN A 129 10.18 -12.79 -10.46
N TYR A 130 10.53 -11.70 -9.77
CA TYR A 130 9.96 -11.33 -8.47
C TYR A 130 9.01 -10.11 -8.55
N SER A 131 8.57 -9.70 -9.74
CA SER A 131 7.64 -8.57 -9.91
C SER A 131 6.18 -8.97 -10.08
N ASP A 132 5.88 -10.27 -10.15
CA ASP A 132 4.50 -10.76 -10.14
C ASP A 132 3.82 -10.40 -8.82
N ARG A 133 2.48 -10.44 -8.81
CA ARG A 133 1.66 -10.16 -7.63
C ARG A 133 0.89 -11.40 -7.21
N PRO A 134 0.54 -11.54 -5.92
CA PRO A 134 -0.31 -12.65 -5.50
C PRO A 134 -1.67 -12.60 -6.20
N THR A 135 -2.18 -13.76 -6.60
CA THR A 135 -3.56 -13.87 -7.11
C THR A 135 -4.49 -14.25 -5.97
N SER A 136 -5.53 -13.46 -5.75
CA SER A 136 -6.60 -13.72 -4.76
C SER A 136 -7.93 -13.82 -5.48
N THR A 137 -8.68 -14.90 -5.25
CA THR A 137 -9.99 -15.07 -5.91
C THR A 137 -11.01 -14.03 -5.41
N MET A 138 -10.93 -13.62 -4.14
CA MET A 138 -11.79 -12.57 -3.61
C MET A 138 -11.43 -11.20 -4.18
N LEU A 139 -10.17 -10.79 -4.08
CA LEU A 139 -9.70 -9.43 -4.42
C LEU A 139 -9.55 -9.23 -5.93
N ASN A 140 -8.96 -10.18 -6.64
CA ASN A 140 -8.73 -10.05 -8.08
C ASN A 140 -10.01 -10.31 -8.86
N GLU A 141 -10.64 -11.48 -8.68
CA GLU A 141 -11.71 -11.92 -9.57
C GLU A 141 -13.11 -11.44 -9.15
N LEU A 142 -13.48 -11.61 -7.87
CA LEU A 142 -14.83 -11.27 -7.40
C LEU A 142 -15.01 -9.77 -7.15
N PHE A 143 -14.00 -9.12 -6.59
CA PHE A 143 -13.97 -7.68 -6.34
C PHE A 143 -13.58 -6.93 -7.63
N GLY A 144 -12.70 -7.49 -8.47
CA GLY A 144 -12.36 -6.94 -9.79
C GLY A 144 -11.14 -6.03 -9.81
N MET A 145 -10.30 -6.08 -8.78
CA MET A 145 -9.14 -5.19 -8.67
C MET A 145 -8.07 -5.49 -9.73
N GLU A 146 -8.00 -6.73 -10.25
CA GLU A 146 -7.05 -7.10 -11.31
C GLU A 146 -7.29 -6.39 -12.65
N HIS A 147 -8.46 -5.79 -12.83
CA HIS A 147 -8.80 -5.11 -14.07
C HIS A 147 -8.13 -3.74 -14.18
N TRP A 148 -7.81 -3.09 -13.06
CA TRP A 148 -7.35 -1.70 -13.08
C TRP A 148 -6.30 -1.35 -12.03
N ALA A 149 -6.29 -1.99 -10.86
CA ALA A 149 -5.39 -1.62 -9.79
C ALA A 149 -4.01 -2.25 -9.97
N LEU A 150 -3.06 -1.42 -10.42
CA LEU A 150 -1.69 -1.79 -10.79
C LEU A 150 -0.94 -2.60 -9.72
N VAL A 151 -1.22 -2.32 -8.44
CA VAL A 151 -0.61 -3.02 -7.30
C VAL A 151 -0.98 -4.50 -7.21
N PHE A 152 -2.00 -4.95 -7.95
CA PHE A 152 -2.47 -6.34 -8.01
C PHE A 152 -2.29 -6.99 -9.38
N PHE A 153 -1.57 -6.35 -10.31
CA PHE A 153 -1.33 -6.90 -11.65
C PHE A 153 -0.19 -7.91 -11.64
N GLN A 154 -0.35 -8.98 -12.42
CA GLN A 154 0.79 -9.81 -12.82
C GLN A 154 1.75 -9.01 -13.70
N TYR A 155 3.04 -9.38 -13.68
CA TYR A 155 4.08 -8.75 -14.48
C TYR A 155 3.90 -9.15 -15.96
N THR A 156 3.11 -8.33 -16.65
CA THR A 156 2.66 -8.53 -18.04
C THR A 156 2.85 -7.24 -18.84
N ASP A 157 2.65 -7.29 -20.15
CA ASP A 157 2.70 -6.08 -21.00
C ASP A 157 1.73 -5.00 -20.53
N LYS A 158 0.57 -5.39 -19.97
CA LYS A 158 -0.38 -4.47 -19.35
C LYS A 158 0.24 -3.73 -18.17
N PHE A 159 0.93 -4.43 -17.26
CA PHE A 159 1.63 -3.80 -16.13
C PHE A 159 2.69 -2.80 -16.61
N ILE A 160 3.51 -3.22 -17.58
CA ILE A 160 4.58 -2.38 -18.16
C ILE A 160 3.97 -1.12 -18.79
N HIS A 161 2.89 -1.27 -19.55
CA HIS A 161 2.18 -0.17 -20.19
C HIS A 161 1.67 0.86 -19.16
N TYR A 162 1.00 0.40 -18.10
CA TYR A 162 0.47 1.29 -17.05
C TYR A 162 1.60 1.98 -16.29
N ARG A 163 2.68 1.25 -15.95
CA ARG A 163 3.85 1.83 -15.26
C ARG A 163 4.52 2.89 -16.11
N ARG A 164 4.66 2.66 -17.42
CA ARG A 164 5.25 3.64 -18.35
C ARG A 164 4.41 4.92 -18.40
N GLN A 165 3.10 4.80 -18.57
CA GLN A 165 2.20 5.96 -18.60
C GLN A 165 2.28 6.77 -17.30
N LEU A 166 2.25 6.12 -16.14
CA LEU A 166 2.41 6.82 -14.86
C LEU A 166 3.80 7.45 -14.72
N SER A 167 4.86 6.77 -15.16
CA SER A 167 6.24 7.29 -15.05
C SER A 167 6.49 8.54 -15.91
N GLU A 168 5.80 8.67 -17.05
CA GLU A 168 5.88 9.86 -17.90
C GLU A 168 5.33 11.10 -17.16
N TRP A 169 4.28 10.92 -16.35
CA TRP A 169 3.62 11.99 -15.61
C TRP A 169 4.20 12.29 -14.24
N PHE A 170 4.87 11.32 -13.61
CA PHE A 170 5.51 11.47 -12.30
C PHE A 170 7.05 11.53 -12.39
N GLY A 171 7.57 11.87 -13.58
CA GLY A 171 8.99 12.14 -13.78
C GLY A 171 9.44 13.45 -13.09
N PRO A 172 10.74 13.62 -12.80
CA PRO A 172 11.25 14.77 -12.06
C PRO A 172 10.85 16.13 -12.65
N LYS A 173 10.82 16.25 -13.98
CA LYS A 173 10.44 17.49 -14.68
C LYS A 173 8.95 17.78 -14.57
N THR A 174 8.10 16.77 -14.71
CA THR A 174 6.64 16.93 -14.68
C THR A 174 6.16 17.30 -13.28
N CYS A 175 6.80 16.75 -12.24
CA CYS A 175 6.49 17.06 -10.84
C CYS A 175 6.68 18.53 -10.46
N GLU A 176 7.49 19.30 -11.21
CA GLU A 176 7.65 20.75 -10.99
C GLU A 176 6.32 21.49 -11.19
N ALA A 177 5.50 21.06 -12.14
CA ALA A 177 4.19 21.66 -12.41
C ALA A 177 3.19 21.46 -11.25
N TYR A 178 3.45 20.52 -10.34
CA TYR A 178 2.56 20.20 -9.22
C TYR A 178 2.85 21.01 -7.95
N LYS A 179 4.00 21.70 -7.92
CA LYS A 179 4.44 22.51 -6.77
C LYS A 179 3.41 23.56 -6.33
N PRO A 180 2.74 24.31 -7.24
CA PRO A 180 1.75 25.31 -6.82
C PRO A 180 0.55 24.69 -6.07
N ALA A 181 0.03 23.56 -6.57
CA ALA A 181 -1.06 22.81 -5.93
C ALA A 181 -0.66 22.33 -4.53
N GLN A 182 0.55 21.78 -4.39
CA GLN A 182 1.10 21.34 -3.11
C GLN A 182 1.22 22.51 -2.12
N LEU A 183 1.73 23.65 -2.56
CA LEU A 183 1.91 24.83 -1.71
C LEU A 183 0.57 25.44 -1.27
N GLN A 184 -0.40 25.52 -2.18
CA GLN A 184 -1.75 25.99 -1.87
C GLN A 184 -2.41 25.10 -0.81
N CYS A 185 -2.40 23.78 -1.02
CA CYS A 185 -2.96 22.83 -0.07
C CYS A 185 -2.23 22.89 1.28
N ALA A 186 -0.91 23.08 1.28
CA ALA A 186 -0.12 23.17 2.51
C ALA A 186 -0.49 24.44 3.32
N CYS A 187 -0.71 25.57 2.65
CA CYS A 187 -1.19 26.79 3.29
C CYS A 187 -2.57 26.59 3.92
N THR A 188 -3.50 25.94 3.22
CA THR A 188 -4.83 25.61 3.74
C THR A 188 -4.76 24.68 4.95
N LEU A 189 -3.88 23.66 4.89
CA LEU A 189 -3.63 22.77 6.02
C LEU A 189 -3.17 23.54 7.26
N LEU A 190 -2.17 24.41 7.10
CA LEU A 190 -1.62 25.19 8.22
C LEU A 190 -2.67 26.11 8.85
N TYR A 191 -3.50 26.77 8.03
CA TYR A 191 -4.62 27.58 8.51
C TYR A 191 -5.62 26.74 9.30
N ASN A 192 -6.02 25.59 8.77
CA ASN A 192 -6.98 24.73 9.43
C ASN A 192 -6.45 24.12 10.74
N ILE A 193 -5.16 23.76 10.80
CA ILE A 193 -4.51 23.31 12.04
C ILE A 193 -4.48 24.45 13.07
N PHE A 194 -4.23 25.68 12.64
CA PHE A 194 -4.23 26.85 13.53
C PHE A 194 -5.63 27.09 14.12
N CYS A 195 -6.69 26.92 13.33
CA CYS A 195 -8.07 27.07 13.78
C CYS A 195 -8.55 25.92 14.68
N ASP A 196 -8.26 24.67 14.30
CA ASP A 196 -8.71 23.48 15.03
C ASP A 196 -7.64 22.37 15.00
N PRO A 197 -6.69 22.38 15.95
CA PRO A 197 -5.58 21.44 15.97
C PRO A 197 -5.98 20.02 16.39
N LYS A 198 -7.17 19.81 16.96
CA LYS A 198 -7.61 18.49 17.46
C LYS A 198 -7.89 17.52 16.32
N GLU A 199 -8.33 18.04 15.19
CA GLU A 199 -8.71 17.27 14.00
C GLU A 199 -7.54 17.01 13.04
N TYR A 200 -6.29 17.06 13.51
CA TYR A 200 -5.09 16.95 12.67
C TYR A 200 -5.09 15.70 11.77
N SER A 201 -5.63 14.58 12.24
CA SER A 201 -5.71 13.31 11.49
C SER A 201 -6.55 13.46 10.22
N THR A 202 -7.74 14.05 10.37
CA THR A 202 -8.68 14.33 9.28
C THR A 202 -8.10 15.40 8.35
N LEU A 203 -7.44 16.42 8.91
CA LEU A 203 -6.80 17.49 8.14
C LEU A 203 -5.65 16.98 7.26
N PHE A 204 -4.83 16.05 7.76
CA PHE A 204 -3.77 15.44 6.95
C PHE A 204 -4.30 14.59 5.80
N LYS A 205 -5.38 13.83 6.04
CA LYS A 205 -6.08 13.09 4.98
C LYS A 205 -6.64 14.04 3.92
N HIS A 206 -7.33 15.09 4.35
CA HIS A 206 -7.85 16.12 3.45
C HIS A 206 -6.74 16.79 2.65
N PHE A 207 -5.63 17.18 3.28
CA PHE A 207 -4.48 17.75 2.57
C PHE A 207 -3.95 16.82 1.48
N ALA A 208 -3.67 15.56 1.81
CA ALA A 208 -3.14 14.59 0.86
C ALA A 208 -4.12 14.33 -0.30
N GLY A 209 -5.39 14.14 0.04
CA GLY A 209 -6.48 13.97 -0.91
C GLY A 209 -6.66 15.18 -1.84
N SER A 210 -6.64 16.40 -1.30
CA SER A 210 -6.74 17.63 -2.11
C SER A 210 -5.59 17.77 -3.08
N VAL A 211 -4.34 17.50 -2.65
CA VAL A 211 -3.18 17.56 -3.52
C VAL A 211 -3.32 16.60 -4.69
N ILE A 212 -3.64 15.33 -4.43
CA ILE A 212 -3.70 14.33 -5.50
C ILE A 212 -4.92 14.52 -6.40
N MET A 213 -6.06 14.96 -5.86
CA MET A 213 -7.26 15.27 -6.64
C MET A 213 -7.04 16.48 -7.56
N GLN A 214 -6.34 17.51 -7.09
CA GLN A 214 -6.02 18.68 -7.90
C GLN A 214 -5.04 18.33 -9.02
N ILE A 215 -4.00 17.55 -8.73
CA ILE A 215 -3.01 17.10 -9.72
C ILE A 215 -3.64 16.16 -10.76
N THR A 216 -4.49 15.24 -10.31
CA THR A 216 -5.02 14.16 -11.16
C THR A 216 -6.22 14.61 -11.98
N TYR A 217 -7.18 15.26 -11.31
CA TYR A 217 -8.49 15.59 -11.85
C TYR A 217 -8.75 17.10 -11.94
N GLY A 218 -7.91 17.96 -11.36
CA GLY A 218 -8.23 19.39 -11.23
C GLY A 218 -9.37 19.67 -10.26
N ILE A 219 -9.71 18.71 -9.39
CA ILE A 219 -10.76 18.85 -8.38
C ILE A 219 -10.13 19.36 -7.10
N CYS A 220 -10.73 20.40 -6.51
CA CYS A 220 -10.43 20.87 -5.18
C CYS A 220 -11.52 20.40 -4.20
N PRO A 221 -11.25 19.37 -3.38
CA PRO A 221 -12.16 18.96 -2.30
C PRO A 221 -12.48 20.14 -1.39
N LYS A 222 -13.76 20.30 -1.03
CA LYS A 222 -14.26 21.51 -0.34
C LYS A 222 -14.37 21.36 1.18
N SER A 223 -14.53 20.14 1.66
CA SER A 223 -14.80 19.84 3.07
C SER A 223 -14.09 18.58 3.53
N LYS A 224 -13.97 18.40 4.85
CA LYS A 224 -13.42 17.17 5.46
C LYS A 224 -14.22 15.92 5.02
N GLU A 225 -15.53 16.08 4.84
CA GLU A 225 -16.48 15.04 4.43
C GLU A 225 -16.72 15.07 2.90
N ASP A 226 -15.69 15.40 2.13
CA ASP A 226 -15.84 15.46 0.67
C ASP A 226 -16.16 14.06 0.10
N PRO A 227 -17.21 13.93 -0.75
CA PRO A 227 -17.64 12.66 -1.30
C PRO A 227 -16.54 11.89 -2.02
N TYR A 228 -15.57 12.59 -2.64
CA TYR A 228 -14.45 11.91 -3.27
C TYR A 228 -13.67 11.13 -2.21
N LEU A 229 -13.18 11.81 -1.17
CA LEU A 229 -12.32 11.21 -0.13
C LEU A 229 -13.00 10.04 0.58
N GLU A 230 -14.30 10.16 0.85
CA GLU A 230 -15.09 9.09 1.47
C GLU A 230 -15.14 7.83 0.57
N VAL A 231 -15.31 8.01 -0.74
CA VAL A 231 -15.35 6.90 -1.70
C VAL A 231 -14.01 6.14 -1.75
N ALA A 232 -12.86 6.83 -1.67
CA ALA A 232 -11.57 6.15 -1.54
C ALA A 232 -11.44 5.41 -0.21
N GLU A 233 -11.81 6.03 0.90
CA GLU A 233 -11.70 5.42 2.23
C GLU A 233 -12.51 4.12 2.32
N ARG A 234 -13.76 4.13 1.82
CA ARG A 234 -14.59 2.92 1.75
C ARG A 234 -13.93 1.80 0.95
N LEU A 235 -13.29 2.14 -0.17
CA LEU A 235 -12.60 1.15 -0.98
C LEU A 235 -11.33 0.61 -0.30
N VAL A 236 -10.54 1.48 0.35
CA VAL A 236 -9.34 1.06 1.09
C VAL A 236 -9.71 0.09 2.22
N LEU A 237 -10.76 0.39 2.99
CA LEU A 237 -11.24 -0.51 4.05
C LEU A 237 -11.70 -1.87 3.50
N ALA A 238 -12.36 -1.88 2.34
CA ALA A 238 -12.74 -3.13 1.67
C ALA A 238 -11.52 -3.94 1.19
N ILE A 239 -10.49 -3.28 0.64
CA ILE A 239 -9.23 -3.94 0.23
C ILE A 239 -8.52 -4.55 1.44
N ILE A 240 -8.44 -3.79 2.54
CA ILE A 240 -7.87 -4.27 3.80
C ILE A 240 -8.57 -5.55 4.23
N GLU A 241 -9.90 -5.56 4.29
CA GLU A 241 -10.65 -6.75 4.70
C GLU A 241 -10.45 -7.92 3.73
N ALA A 242 -10.42 -7.65 2.41
CA ALA A 242 -10.19 -8.66 1.38
C ALA A 242 -8.80 -9.32 1.47
N CYS A 243 -7.78 -8.58 1.88
CA CYS A 243 -6.41 -9.07 2.02
C CYS A 243 -6.20 -9.96 3.25
N VAL A 244 -7.24 -10.21 4.07
CA VAL A 244 -7.10 -11.02 5.30
C VAL A 244 -7.00 -12.51 4.96
N PRO A 245 -5.84 -13.18 5.17
CA PRO A 245 -5.64 -14.58 4.81
C PRO A 245 -6.60 -15.50 5.55
N GLY A 246 -7.40 -16.26 4.81
CA GLY A 246 -8.37 -17.18 5.41
C GLY A 246 -9.65 -16.52 5.91
N ALA A 247 -9.85 -15.21 5.71
CA ALA A 247 -11.15 -14.57 5.96
C ALA A 247 -12.26 -15.10 5.03
N PHE A 248 -11.89 -15.55 3.83
CA PHE A 248 -12.82 -16.03 2.81
C PHE A 248 -12.47 -17.43 2.34
N LEU A 249 -13.43 -18.36 2.46
CA LEU A 249 -13.24 -19.75 2.03
C LEU A 249 -12.94 -19.88 0.52
N VAL A 250 -13.36 -18.88 -0.28
CA VAL A 250 -13.09 -18.82 -1.71
C VAL A 250 -11.58 -18.70 -2.04
N GLU A 251 -10.77 -18.21 -1.11
CA GLU A 251 -9.30 -18.18 -1.27
C GLU A 251 -8.68 -19.58 -1.22
N VAL A 252 -9.30 -20.50 -0.46
CA VAL A 252 -8.85 -21.89 -0.34
C VAL A 252 -9.51 -22.77 -1.39
N LEU A 253 -10.79 -22.50 -1.69
CA LEU A 253 -11.61 -23.24 -2.65
C LEU A 253 -12.16 -22.29 -3.72
N PRO A 254 -11.37 -21.94 -4.76
CA PRO A 254 -11.77 -20.98 -5.80
C PRO A 254 -13.07 -21.34 -6.52
N ILE A 255 -13.42 -22.63 -6.58
CA ILE A 255 -14.67 -23.11 -7.18
C ILE A 255 -15.93 -22.50 -6.53
N LEU A 256 -15.83 -22.04 -5.27
CA LEU A 256 -16.92 -21.36 -4.57
C LEU A 256 -17.32 -20.02 -5.21
N ARG A 257 -16.51 -19.45 -6.10
CA ARG A 257 -16.85 -18.25 -6.87
C ARG A 257 -18.10 -18.44 -7.75
N TYR A 258 -18.40 -19.68 -8.15
CA TYR A 258 -19.56 -20.02 -8.97
C TYR A 258 -20.82 -20.32 -8.16
N VAL A 259 -20.70 -20.45 -6.82
CA VAL A 259 -21.82 -20.85 -5.96
C VAL A 259 -22.69 -19.64 -5.64
N PRO A 260 -23.99 -19.65 -5.97
CA PRO A 260 -24.85 -18.47 -5.77
C PRO A 260 -24.84 -17.90 -4.35
N ALA A 261 -25.05 -16.59 -4.25
CA ALA A 261 -25.07 -15.82 -2.99
C ALA A 261 -26.20 -16.18 -1.98
N TRP A 262 -27.10 -17.09 -2.34
CA TRP A 262 -28.17 -17.60 -1.47
C TRP A 262 -27.74 -18.86 -0.68
N VAL A 263 -26.67 -19.53 -1.10
CA VAL A 263 -26.17 -20.74 -0.43
C VAL A 263 -25.53 -20.38 0.92
N PRO A 264 -25.69 -21.19 1.97
CA PRO A 264 -24.98 -20.99 3.24
C PRO A 264 -23.47 -20.86 3.01
N CYS A 265 -22.79 -20.03 3.81
CA CYS A 265 -21.36 -19.75 3.72
C CYS A 265 -20.89 -18.96 2.48
N THR A 266 -21.77 -18.52 1.57
CA THR A 266 -21.39 -17.65 0.42
C THR A 266 -21.67 -16.16 0.64
N ARG A 267 -21.77 -15.70 1.91
CA ARG A 267 -21.96 -14.27 2.25
C ARG A 267 -20.91 -13.35 1.62
N PHE A 268 -19.71 -13.88 1.35
CA PHE A 268 -18.64 -13.17 0.65
C PHE A 268 -19.06 -12.67 -0.74
N GLN A 269 -19.97 -13.34 -1.45
CA GLN A 269 -20.45 -12.86 -2.74
C GLN A 269 -21.22 -11.54 -2.64
N ARG A 270 -21.98 -11.34 -1.56
CA ARG A 270 -22.69 -10.07 -1.32
C ARG A 270 -21.68 -8.96 -1.02
N LYS A 271 -20.66 -9.25 -0.20
CA LYS A 271 -19.56 -8.32 0.07
C LYS A 271 -18.83 -7.94 -1.22
N ALA A 272 -18.42 -8.92 -2.02
CA ALA A 272 -17.75 -8.69 -3.29
C ALA A 272 -18.56 -7.80 -4.26
N ARG A 273 -19.89 -7.97 -4.31
CA ARG A 273 -20.76 -7.11 -5.13
C ARG A 273 -20.74 -5.66 -4.65
N VAL A 274 -20.86 -5.43 -3.34
CA VAL A 274 -20.81 -4.09 -2.75
C VAL A 274 -19.43 -3.46 -2.97
N TRP A 275 -18.36 -4.22 -2.74
CA TRP A 275 -16.99 -3.75 -2.91
C TRP A 275 -16.66 -3.43 -4.37
N ARG A 276 -17.14 -4.23 -5.32
CA ARG A 276 -17.03 -3.92 -6.75
C ARG A 276 -17.72 -2.60 -7.10
N GLN A 277 -18.83 -2.25 -6.44
CA GLN A 277 -19.42 -0.92 -6.59
C GLN A 277 -18.48 0.17 -6.08
N TYR A 278 -17.85 0.01 -4.91
CA TYR A 278 -16.87 0.98 -4.42
C TYR A 278 -15.68 1.15 -5.37
N ALA A 279 -15.21 0.06 -5.98
CA ALA A 279 -14.16 0.12 -7.00
C ALA A 279 -14.61 0.90 -8.24
N ASN A 280 -15.84 0.67 -8.70
CA ASN A 280 -16.42 1.40 -9.82
C ASN A 280 -16.62 2.89 -9.47
N ASP A 281 -17.06 3.20 -8.24
CA ASP A 281 -17.28 4.58 -7.82
C ASP A 281 -15.96 5.38 -7.83
N VAL A 282 -14.85 4.78 -7.36
CA VAL A 282 -13.51 5.38 -7.41
C VAL A 282 -13.04 5.65 -8.85
N LEU A 283 -13.39 4.76 -9.79
CA LEU A 283 -13.03 4.90 -11.20
C LEU A 283 -13.88 5.97 -11.92
N GLU A 284 -15.20 5.90 -11.74
CA GLU A 284 -16.15 6.62 -12.57
C GLU A 284 -16.49 8.01 -12.01
N VAL A 285 -16.72 8.15 -10.71
CA VAL A 285 -17.25 9.41 -10.13
C VAL A 285 -16.35 10.63 -10.43
N PRO A 286 -15.05 10.62 -10.10
CA PRO A 286 -14.18 11.76 -10.41
C PRO A 286 -13.93 11.92 -11.92
N TYR A 287 -13.86 10.80 -12.65
CA TYR A 287 -13.59 10.82 -14.09
C TYR A 287 -14.75 11.44 -14.88
N CYS A 288 -15.98 10.97 -14.67
CA CYS A 288 -17.19 11.50 -15.31
C CYS A 288 -17.37 12.99 -15.01
N THR A 289 -17.24 13.39 -13.74
CA THR A 289 -17.36 14.80 -13.34
C THR A 289 -16.44 15.71 -14.16
N ILE A 290 -15.20 15.28 -14.37
CA ILE A 290 -14.23 16.05 -15.12
C ILE A 290 -14.43 15.97 -16.62
N LYS A 291 -14.81 14.82 -17.15
CA LYS A 291 -15.15 14.67 -18.56
C LYS A 291 -16.30 15.61 -18.95
N ASP A 292 -17.31 15.74 -18.09
CA ASP A 292 -18.42 16.67 -18.27
C ASP A 292 -17.96 18.12 -18.16
N ALA A 293 -17.10 18.44 -17.18
CA ALA A 293 -16.55 19.79 -17.00
C ALA A 293 -15.62 20.21 -18.15
N MET A 294 -14.87 19.28 -18.77
CA MET A 294 -14.01 19.58 -19.92
C MET A 294 -14.79 20.06 -21.14
N VAL A 295 -16.04 19.61 -21.31
CA VAL A 295 -16.95 20.14 -22.36
C VAL A 295 -17.28 21.61 -22.13
N THR A 296 -17.27 22.06 -20.88
CA THR A 296 -17.62 23.44 -20.49
C THR A 296 -16.44 24.43 -20.55
N GLY A 297 -15.23 23.97 -20.85
CA GLY A 297 -14.09 24.83 -21.19
C GLY A 297 -13.36 25.48 -20.00
N THR A 298 -12.96 24.70 -18.99
CA THR A 298 -12.05 25.19 -17.93
C THR A 298 -10.62 25.40 -18.46
N ALA A 299 -9.82 26.26 -17.82
CA ALA A 299 -8.49 26.65 -18.31
C ALA A 299 -7.31 25.86 -17.69
N GLU A 300 -7.54 25.05 -16.65
CA GLU A 300 -6.46 24.37 -15.92
C GLU A 300 -6.04 23.04 -16.57
N GLN A 301 -4.73 22.74 -16.55
CA GLN A 301 -4.14 21.48 -17.00
C GLN A 301 -3.88 20.55 -15.81
N PHE A 302 -4.38 19.32 -15.90
CA PHE A 302 -4.21 18.25 -14.91
C PHE A 302 -4.08 16.90 -15.64
N TYR A 303 -3.63 15.87 -14.94
CA TYR A 303 -3.26 14.57 -15.53
C TYR A 303 -4.27 14.01 -16.53
N VAL A 304 -5.55 13.88 -16.12
CA VAL A 304 -6.60 13.28 -16.95
C VAL A 304 -6.79 14.07 -18.24
N ARG A 305 -6.97 15.39 -18.16
CA ARG A 305 -7.17 16.25 -19.32
C ARG A 305 -6.00 16.17 -20.27
N SER A 306 -4.79 16.37 -19.77
CA SER A 306 -3.62 16.43 -20.63
C SER A 306 -3.31 15.06 -21.24
N SER A 307 -3.62 13.96 -20.54
CA SER A 307 -3.52 12.61 -21.12
C SER A 307 -4.54 12.38 -22.24
N LEU A 308 -5.79 12.84 -22.06
CA LEU A 308 -6.83 12.76 -23.10
C LEU A 308 -6.47 13.61 -24.32
N GLU A 309 -6.05 14.86 -24.12
CA GLU A 309 -5.61 15.78 -25.18
C GLU A 309 -4.42 15.20 -25.95
N ASN A 310 -3.39 14.70 -25.25
CA ASN A 310 -2.24 14.06 -25.88
C ASN A 310 -2.61 12.81 -26.68
N ALA A 311 -3.53 11.98 -26.17
CA ALA A 311 -4.01 10.81 -26.90
C ALA A 311 -4.68 11.21 -28.22
N ILE A 312 -5.54 12.24 -28.19
CA ILE A 312 -6.20 12.77 -29.39
C ILE A 312 -5.17 13.37 -30.36
N LEU A 313 -4.22 14.17 -29.87
CA LEU A 313 -3.21 14.81 -30.70
C LEU A 313 -2.29 13.81 -31.41
N VAL A 314 -1.84 12.76 -30.71
CA VAL A 314 -0.90 11.79 -31.26
C VAL A 314 -1.58 10.78 -32.17
N LYS A 315 -2.79 10.33 -31.82
CA LYS A 315 -3.49 9.23 -32.52
C LYS A 315 -4.61 9.70 -33.45
N GLY A 316 -4.88 11.00 -33.50
CA GLY A 316 -5.97 11.60 -34.28
C GLY A 316 -7.38 11.33 -33.75
N SER A 317 -7.53 10.39 -32.81
CA SER A 317 -8.80 10.06 -32.13
C SER A 317 -8.52 9.39 -30.78
N LEU A 318 -9.48 9.51 -29.85
CA LEU A 318 -9.45 8.78 -28.59
C LEU A 318 -10.10 7.40 -28.80
N ASN A 319 -9.32 6.33 -28.71
CA ASN A 319 -9.89 4.98 -28.68
C ASN A 319 -10.29 4.61 -27.24
N THR A 320 -11.21 3.63 -27.12
CA THR A 320 -11.76 3.19 -25.84
C THR A 320 -10.71 2.65 -24.88
N GLN A 321 -9.66 2.00 -25.39
CA GLN A 321 -8.63 1.38 -24.56
C GLN A 321 -7.71 2.43 -23.90
N ASP A 322 -7.37 3.48 -24.63
CA ASP A 322 -6.58 4.60 -24.12
C ASP A 322 -7.37 5.35 -23.06
N GLU A 323 -8.65 5.62 -23.31
CA GLU A 323 -9.53 6.26 -22.35
C GLU A 323 -9.64 5.46 -21.04
N GLU A 324 -9.87 4.14 -21.17
CA GLU A 324 -9.96 3.25 -20.02
C GLU A 324 -8.63 3.21 -19.24
N THR A 325 -7.50 3.18 -19.94
CA THR A 325 -6.18 3.20 -19.29
C THR A 325 -5.94 4.51 -18.53
N ILE A 326 -6.31 5.67 -19.09
CA ILE A 326 -6.23 6.97 -18.41
C ILE A 326 -7.11 6.99 -17.16
N LYS A 327 -8.36 6.54 -17.27
CA LYS A 327 -9.29 6.46 -16.13
C LYS A 327 -8.73 5.59 -15.00
N GLN A 328 -8.23 4.40 -15.35
CA GLN A 328 -7.71 3.45 -14.37
C GLN A 328 -6.41 3.92 -13.72
N THR A 329 -5.50 4.50 -14.48
CA THR A 329 -4.25 5.09 -13.94
C THR A 329 -4.53 6.29 -13.04
N ALA A 330 -5.51 7.14 -13.38
CA ALA A 330 -5.96 8.23 -12.51
C ALA A 330 -6.51 7.72 -11.17
N ALA A 331 -7.35 6.67 -11.19
CA ALA A 331 -7.89 6.07 -9.99
C ALA A 331 -6.81 5.46 -9.07
N ILE A 332 -5.76 4.87 -9.65
CA ILE A 332 -4.60 4.37 -8.89
C ILE A 332 -3.89 5.52 -8.15
N LEU A 333 -3.64 6.62 -8.85
CA LEU A 333 -2.97 7.79 -8.27
C LEU A 333 -3.77 8.33 -7.09
N TYR A 334 -5.07 8.50 -7.30
CA TYR A 334 -6.00 8.98 -6.30
C TYR A 334 -6.00 8.15 -5.02
N LEU A 335 -6.15 6.83 -5.14
CA LEU A 335 -6.12 5.93 -3.98
C LEU A 335 -4.76 5.95 -3.26
N ALA A 336 -3.67 5.83 -4.01
CA ALA A 336 -2.34 5.69 -3.42
C ALA A 336 -1.84 6.99 -2.77
N GLY A 337 -2.19 8.14 -3.34
CA GLY A 337 -1.69 9.46 -2.94
C GLY A 337 -2.36 10.06 -1.71
N THR A 338 -3.48 9.49 -1.25
CA THR A 338 -4.25 10.04 -0.12
C THR A 338 -3.73 9.52 1.22
N ASP A 339 -3.91 8.22 1.49
CA ASP A 339 -3.64 7.68 2.83
C ASP A 339 -2.13 7.65 3.14
N THR A 340 -1.28 7.26 2.20
CA THR A 340 0.17 7.10 2.46
C THR A 340 0.84 8.39 2.93
N VAL A 341 0.51 9.52 2.29
CA VAL A 341 1.03 10.84 2.65
C VAL A 341 0.48 11.30 3.99
N ALA A 342 -0.82 11.08 4.25
CA ALA A 342 -1.42 11.39 5.55
C ALA A 342 -0.74 10.61 6.69
N GLY A 343 -0.37 9.34 6.47
CA GLY A 343 0.40 8.54 7.43
C GLY A 343 1.77 9.10 7.71
N ALA A 344 2.52 9.46 6.66
CA ALA A 344 3.84 10.07 6.83
C ALA A 344 3.78 11.38 7.64
N LEU A 345 2.75 12.20 7.44
CA LEU A 345 2.53 13.43 8.22
C LEU A 345 2.20 13.15 9.69
N LYS A 346 1.39 12.12 9.98
CA LYS A 346 1.13 11.68 11.37
C LYS A 346 2.41 11.22 12.06
N ILE A 347 3.24 10.46 11.35
CA ILE A 347 4.53 9.99 11.85
C ILE A 347 5.48 11.15 12.09
N LEU A 348 5.53 12.14 11.19
CA LEU A 348 6.31 13.36 11.39
C LEU A 348 5.85 14.11 12.65
N LEU A 349 4.54 14.30 12.80
CA LEU A 349 3.97 14.97 13.98
C LEU A 349 4.34 14.25 15.27
N LEU A 350 4.22 12.91 15.30
CA LEU A 350 4.64 12.08 16.42
C LEU A 350 6.15 12.23 16.70
N ALA A 351 6.99 12.15 15.67
CA ALA A 351 8.43 12.27 15.80
C ALA A 351 8.82 13.63 16.42
N MET A 352 8.16 14.71 16.01
CA MET A 352 8.41 16.06 16.55
C MET A 352 7.93 16.20 17.99
N ALA A 353 6.80 15.57 18.33
CA ALA A 353 6.28 15.57 19.69
C ALA A 353 7.18 14.80 20.66
N LEU A 354 7.78 13.69 20.22
CA LEU A 354 8.69 12.87 21.02
C LEU A 354 10.11 13.45 21.13
N ASN A 355 10.54 14.28 20.17
CA ASN A 355 11.90 14.85 20.11
C ASN A 355 11.86 16.38 19.95
N PRO A 356 11.49 17.15 20.98
CA PRO A 356 11.32 18.60 20.88
C PRO A 356 12.62 19.37 20.55
N ASP A 357 13.77 18.82 20.91
CA ASP A 357 15.10 19.33 20.56
C ASP A 357 15.39 19.22 19.06
N VAL A 358 15.03 18.09 18.44
CA VAL A 358 15.09 17.88 16.99
C VAL A 358 14.16 18.87 16.28
N GLN A 359 12.94 19.07 16.78
CA GLN A 359 12.00 20.05 16.25
C GLN A 359 12.55 21.47 16.34
N ARG A 360 13.14 21.86 17.48
CA ARG A 360 13.73 23.20 17.67
C ARG A 360 14.88 23.45 16.69
N LYS A 361 15.72 22.45 16.46
CA LYS A 361 16.82 22.55 15.49
C LYS A 361 16.30 22.71 14.05
N ALA A 362 15.22 22.02 13.69
CA ALA A 362 14.55 22.22 12.41
C ALA A 362 13.99 23.64 12.25
N GLN A 363 13.38 24.18 13.31
CA GLN A 363 12.90 25.57 13.33
C GLN A 363 14.05 26.57 13.18
N GLN A 364 15.18 26.36 13.84
CA GLN A 364 16.36 27.22 13.72
C GLN A 364 16.92 27.26 12.30
N GLU A 365 16.97 26.12 11.59
CA GLU A 365 17.38 26.11 10.18
C GLU A 365 16.40 26.89 9.30
N LEU A 366 15.09 26.70 9.50
CA LEU A 366 14.05 27.45 8.80
C LEU A 366 14.17 28.97 9.06
N ASP A 367 14.31 29.38 10.32
CA ASP A 367 14.42 30.78 10.70
C ASP A 367 15.67 31.44 10.09
N ALA A 368 16.80 30.72 10.06
CA ALA A 368 18.04 31.20 9.48
C ALA A 368 17.94 31.43 7.95
N VAL A 369 17.25 30.56 7.23
CA VAL A 369 17.10 30.64 5.75
C VAL A 369 15.98 31.61 5.35
N LEU A 370 14.91 31.68 6.12
CA LEU A 370 13.70 32.45 5.79
C LEU A 370 13.68 33.85 6.43
N GLY A 371 14.55 34.12 7.41
CA GLY A 371 14.59 35.39 8.14
C GLY A 371 13.30 35.67 8.92
N GLY A 372 12.54 34.63 9.27
CA GLY A 372 11.32 34.71 10.10
C GLY A 372 10.11 35.45 9.51
N SER A 373 10.17 35.89 8.25
CA SER A 373 9.15 36.80 7.67
C SER A 373 8.42 36.22 6.45
N ARG A 374 9.03 35.27 5.73
CA ARG A 374 8.44 34.64 4.54
C ARG A 374 8.16 33.15 4.77
N ARG A 375 7.21 32.61 3.98
CA ARG A 375 6.89 31.18 3.97
C ARG A 375 7.98 30.39 3.22
N PRO A 376 8.19 29.11 3.55
CA PRO A 376 9.07 28.25 2.77
C PRO A 376 8.53 28.03 1.36
N GLU A 377 9.41 28.07 0.37
CA GLU A 377 9.13 27.74 -1.03
C GLU A 377 10.01 26.57 -1.49
N PHE A 378 9.72 25.99 -2.66
CA PHE A 378 10.47 24.84 -3.16
C PHE A 378 11.93 25.16 -3.49
N ASP A 379 12.23 26.42 -3.83
CA ASP A 379 13.57 26.87 -4.17
C ASP A 379 14.49 26.94 -2.93
N ASP A 380 13.91 26.98 -1.73
CA ASP A 380 14.66 26.94 -0.47
C ASP A 380 15.23 25.55 -0.16
N ARG A 381 14.75 24.50 -0.83
CA ARG A 381 15.05 23.10 -0.47
C ARG A 381 16.54 22.78 -0.45
N SER A 382 17.34 23.39 -1.32
CA SER A 382 18.79 23.18 -1.37
C SER A 382 19.51 23.78 -0.15
N GLN A 383 18.90 24.76 0.50
CA GLN A 383 19.41 25.45 1.69
C GLN A 383 18.86 24.87 3.00
N LEU A 384 18.00 23.85 2.93
CA LEU A 384 17.36 23.20 4.09
C LEU A 384 17.81 21.74 4.26
N PRO A 385 19.13 21.45 4.42
CA PRO A 385 19.63 20.08 4.51
C PRO A 385 19.14 19.33 5.75
N TYR A 386 18.94 20.01 6.89
CA TYR A 386 18.42 19.38 8.10
C TYR A 386 16.94 19.02 7.96
N ILE A 387 16.11 19.89 7.37
CA ILE A 387 14.71 19.53 7.01
C ILE A 387 14.69 18.36 6.03
N ALA A 388 15.57 18.34 5.02
CA ALA A 388 15.66 17.22 4.09
C ALA A 388 16.05 15.90 4.80
N ALA A 389 16.94 15.96 5.78
CA ALA A 389 17.28 14.82 6.62
C ALA A 389 16.11 14.40 7.52
N LEU A 390 15.38 15.34 8.10
CA LEU A 390 14.19 15.11 8.92
C LEU A 390 13.10 14.33 8.15
N CYS A 391 12.82 14.75 6.92
CA CYS A 391 11.84 14.07 6.05
C CYS A 391 12.27 12.63 5.74
N LYS A 392 13.57 12.41 5.44
CA LYS A 392 14.12 11.07 5.21
C LYS A 392 14.09 10.22 6.47
N GLU A 393 14.42 10.79 7.62
CA GLU A 393 14.47 10.09 8.90
C GLU A 393 13.07 9.71 9.37
N THR A 394 12.06 10.53 9.11
CA THR A 394 10.65 10.23 9.40
C THR A 394 10.21 8.93 8.72
N ILE A 395 10.46 8.81 7.42
CA ILE A 395 10.07 7.61 6.64
C ILE A 395 10.98 6.41 6.90
N ARG A 396 12.21 6.63 7.40
CA ARG A 396 13.15 5.56 7.80
C ARG A 396 12.84 5.01 9.20
N TRP A 397 12.50 5.89 10.15
CA TRP A 397 12.25 5.56 11.55
C TRP A 397 10.96 4.78 11.72
N HIS A 398 9.90 5.21 11.04
CA HIS A 398 8.63 4.51 11.03
C HIS A 398 8.08 4.49 9.59
N PRO A 399 8.39 3.46 8.80
CA PRO A 399 7.87 3.36 7.44
C PRO A 399 6.34 3.22 7.46
N VAL A 400 5.68 3.89 6.51
CA VAL A 400 4.23 3.83 6.28
C VAL A 400 3.78 2.39 5.92
N SER A 401 4.63 1.63 5.24
CA SER A 401 4.41 0.22 4.91
C SER A 401 5.63 -0.63 5.34
N PRO A 402 5.64 -1.12 6.59
CA PRO A 402 6.79 -1.85 7.16
C PRO A 402 7.16 -3.15 6.43
N VAL A 403 6.19 -3.81 5.79
CA VAL A 403 6.36 -5.10 5.08
C VAL A 403 6.16 -5.01 3.56
N ALA A 404 6.14 -3.77 3.04
CA ALA A 404 5.84 -3.46 1.63
C ALA A 404 4.55 -4.15 1.13
N PHE A 405 4.31 -4.08 -0.18
CA PHE A 405 3.28 -4.90 -0.81
C PHE A 405 3.85 -6.25 -1.23
N PRO A 406 3.10 -7.35 -1.10
CA PRO A 406 3.58 -8.67 -1.45
C PRO A 406 3.86 -8.77 -2.95
N HIS A 407 4.95 -9.47 -3.25
CA HIS A 407 5.32 -9.93 -4.58
C HIS A 407 5.05 -11.43 -4.70
N ALA A 408 5.13 -11.97 -5.91
CA ALA A 408 5.09 -13.39 -6.20
C ALA A 408 6.20 -13.77 -7.18
N THR A 409 6.66 -15.03 -7.11
CA THR A 409 7.61 -15.56 -8.10
C THR A 409 6.89 -16.01 -9.37
N ALA A 410 7.32 -15.51 -10.53
CA ALA A 410 6.75 -15.87 -11.83
C ALA A 410 7.15 -17.29 -12.27
N LYS A 411 8.33 -17.75 -11.85
CA LYS A 411 8.96 -19.04 -12.19
C LYS A 411 9.74 -19.58 -10.99
N ASP A 412 10.01 -20.88 -11.02
CA ASP A 412 10.92 -21.54 -10.07
C ASP A 412 12.30 -20.88 -10.13
N ASP A 413 12.96 -20.73 -8.99
CA ASP A 413 14.29 -20.15 -8.86
C ASP A 413 15.15 -20.95 -7.87
N VAL A 414 16.47 -20.80 -7.99
CA VAL A 414 17.44 -21.26 -7.00
C VAL A 414 18.26 -20.06 -6.54
N PHE A 415 18.16 -19.74 -5.26
CA PHE A 415 18.79 -18.57 -4.67
C PHE A 415 19.49 -18.94 -3.35
N ASP A 416 20.76 -18.54 -3.21
CA ASP A 416 21.67 -18.95 -2.11
C ASP A 416 21.66 -20.47 -1.83
N GLY A 417 21.48 -21.28 -2.88
CA GLY A 417 21.42 -22.76 -2.80
C GLY A 417 20.07 -23.33 -2.39
N TYR A 418 19.05 -22.49 -2.18
CA TYR A 418 17.69 -22.90 -1.84
C TYR A 418 16.77 -22.85 -3.05
N PHE A 419 15.94 -23.87 -3.20
CA PHE A 419 14.89 -23.88 -4.23
C PHE A 419 13.67 -23.08 -3.78
N ILE A 420 13.28 -22.09 -4.58
CA ILE A 420 12.11 -21.23 -4.40
C ILE A 420 11.10 -21.56 -5.50
N PRO A 421 9.96 -22.21 -5.17
CA PRO A 421 8.94 -22.54 -6.16
C PRO A 421 8.30 -21.31 -6.79
N LYS A 422 7.79 -21.45 -8.02
CA LYS A 422 6.85 -20.52 -8.66
C LYS A 422 5.63 -20.27 -7.76
N GLY A 423 5.14 -19.04 -7.78
CA GLY A 423 3.99 -18.60 -7.00
C GLY A 423 4.30 -18.39 -5.51
N THR A 424 5.56 -18.46 -5.09
CA THR A 424 5.97 -18.13 -3.71
C THR A 424 5.68 -16.65 -3.46
N LEU A 425 5.00 -16.34 -2.36
CA LEU A 425 4.77 -14.97 -1.92
C LEU A 425 6.06 -14.40 -1.35
N VAL A 426 6.44 -13.19 -1.74
CA VAL A 426 7.69 -12.55 -1.31
C VAL A 426 7.37 -11.21 -0.65
N PHE A 427 7.71 -11.09 0.63
CA PHE A 427 7.49 -9.90 1.44
C PHE A 427 8.82 -9.19 1.69
N GLY A 428 8.87 -7.89 1.37
CA GLY A 428 10.00 -7.04 1.69
C GLY A 428 9.84 -6.43 3.07
N ASN A 429 10.62 -6.88 4.06
CA ASN A 429 10.65 -6.23 5.37
C ASN A 429 11.48 -4.95 5.27
N ALA A 430 10.80 -3.81 5.20
CA ALA A 430 11.39 -2.48 5.03
C ALA A 430 11.73 -1.80 6.37
N TRP A 431 11.17 -2.30 7.48
CA TRP A 431 11.50 -1.88 8.85
C TRP A 431 12.83 -2.47 9.30
#